data_AF-A0A8R2H477-F1
#
_entry.id   AF-A0A8R2H477-F1
#
_cell.length_a   1.000
_cell.length_b   1.000
_cell.length_c   1.000
_cell.angle_alpha   90.00
_cell.angle_beta   90.00
_cell.angle_gamma   90.00
#
_symmetry.space_group_name_H-M   'P 1'
#
loop_
_entity.id
_entity.type
_entity.pdbx_description
1 polymer ?
#
loop_
_entity_poly.entity_id
_entity_poly.type
_entity_poly.pdbx_seq_one_letter_code
_entity_poly.pdbx_strand_id
1 'polypeptide(L)'
;MEHVRLSLAPPDYISKYVVDEPLIKNNPKCKDFVIEALNFHILKKHRSITMPQKICYSPRQTGLKVLLNSDFKLSFQYHSI
;
A
#
# COMPACT_ATOMS: atom_id res chain seq x y z
N MET A 1 -19.32 -1.96 -13.81
CA MET A 1 -18.11 -2.52 -13.18
C MET A 1 -16.94 -1.56 -13.11
N GLU A 2 -16.90 -0.48 -13.92
CA GLU A 2 -15.78 0.47 -13.95
C GLU A 2 -15.42 1.14 -12.60
N HIS A 3 -16.41 1.30 -11.70
CA HIS A 3 -16.20 1.91 -10.38
C HIS A 3 -15.75 0.91 -9.29
N VAL A 4 -15.75 -0.40 -9.59
CA VAL A 4 -15.44 -1.44 -8.59
C VAL A 4 -13.93 -1.63 -8.51
N ARG A 5 -13.35 -1.40 -7.33
CA ARG A 5 -11.91 -1.60 -7.08
C ARG A 5 -11.59 -3.05 -6.73
N LEU A 6 -11.65 -3.93 -7.73
CA LEU A 6 -11.33 -5.35 -7.57
C LEU A 6 -9.93 -5.59 -7.00
N SER A 7 -8.96 -4.74 -7.32
CA SER A 7 -7.58 -4.83 -6.83
C SER A 7 -7.41 -4.71 -5.31
N LEU A 8 -8.46 -4.31 -4.57
CA LEU A 8 -8.46 -4.27 -3.10
C LEU A 8 -8.91 -5.58 -2.46
N ALA A 9 -9.62 -6.43 -3.20
CA ALA A 9 -10.04 -7.74 -2.73
C ALA A 9 -8.87 -8.74 -2.80
N PRO A 10 -8.84 -9.77 -1.93
CA PRO A 10 -7.79 -10.78 -1.97
C PRO A 10 -7.82 -11.58 -3.28
N PRO A 11 -6.64 -11.98 -3.81
CA PRO A 11 -6.55 -12.63 -5.13
C PRO A 11 -7.27 -13.98 -5.17
N ASP A 12 -7.30 -14.71 -4.05
CA ASP A 12 -8.01 -16.00 -3.94
C ASP A 12 -9.52 -15.83 -4.04
N TYR A 13 -10.06 -14.73 -3.52
CA TYR A 13 -11.47 -14.41 -3.63
C TYR A 13 -11.85 -14.05 -5.07
N ILE A 14 -11.01 -13.23 -5.73
CA ILE A 14 -11.24 -12.80 -7.11
C ILE A 14 -11.23 -14.02 -8.05
N SER A 15 -10.24 -14.89 -7.93
CA SER A 15 -10.12 -16.07 -8.79
C SER A 15 -11.21 -17.10 -8.57
N LYS A 16 -11.68 -17.31 -7.34
CA LYS A 16 -12.66 -18.33 -7.01
C LYS A 16 -14.12 -17.89 -7.17
N TYR A 17 -14.45 -16.64 -6.86
CA TYR A 17 -15.84 -16.19 -6.82
C TYR A 17 -16.15 -15.18 -7.94
N VAL A 18 -15.28 -14.19 -8.14
CA VAL A 18 -15.56 -13.10 -9.10
C VAL A 18 -15.51 -13.58 -10.55
N VAL A 19 -14.65 -14.56 -10.88
CA VAL A 19 -14.58 -15.13 -12.24
C VAL A 19 -15.86 -15.88 -12.62
N ASP A 20 -16.51 -16.54 -11.66
CA ASP A 20 -17.69 -17.37 -11.90
C ASP A 20 -19.02 -16.60 -11.87
N GLU A 21 -19.01 -15.35 -11.41
CA GLU A 21 -20.18 -14.49 -11.38
C GLU A 21 -20.80 -14.31 -12.78
N PRO A 22 -22.11 -14.51 -12.95
CA PRO A 22 -22.78 -14.45 -14.26
C PRO A 22 -22.63 -13.08 -14.93
N LEU A 23 -22.59 -11.99 -14.15
CA LEU A 23 -22.39 -10.63 -14.65
C LEU A 23 -21.01 -10.45 -15.31
N ILE A 24 -19.99 -11.10 -14.76
CA ILE A 24 -18.62 -11.07 -15.28
C ILE A 24 -18.49 -12.01 -16.48
N LYS A 25 -19.10 -13.21 -16.39
CA LYS A 25 -19.00 -14.24 -17.42
C LYS A 25 -19.64 -13.81 -18.75
N ASN A 26 -20.76 -13.10 -18.66
CA ASN A 26 -21.56 -12.66 -19.81
C ASN A 26 -20.98 -11.44 -20.54
N ASN A 27 -20.11 -10.65 -19.89
CA ASN A 27 -19.57 -9.43 -20.48
C ASN A 27 -18.05 -9.52 -20.67
N PRO A 28 -17.52 -9.52 -21.90
CA PRO A 28 -16.08 -9.62 -22.15
C PRO A 28 -15.30 -8.45 -21.55
N LYS A 29 -15.85 -7.22 -21.56
CA LYS A 29 -15.21 -6.06 -20.94
C LYS A 29 -15.01 -6.23 -19.44
N CYS A 30 -15.90 -6.98 -18.79
CA CYS A 30 -15.80 -7.25 -17.36
C CYS A 30 -14.67 -8.22 -17.02
N LYS A 31 -14.32 -9.12 -17.94
CA LYS A 31 -13.19 -10.05 -17.77
C LYS A 31 -11.86 -9.31 -17.75
N ASP A 32 -11.72 -8.27 -18.58
CA ASP A 32 -10.49 -7.46 -18.63
C ASP A 32 -10.18 -6.80 -17.28
N PHE A 33 -11.21 -6.31 -16.56
CA PHE A 33 -11.04 -5.74 -15.22
C PHE A 33 -10.59 -6.78 -14.19
N VAL A 34 -11.07 -8.02 -14.28
CA VAL A 34 -10.65 -9.12 -13.39
C VAL A 34 -9.19 -9.48 -13.65
N ILE A 35 -8.79 -9.54 -14.92
CA ILE A 35 -7.41 -9.81 -15.32
C ILE A 35 -6.48 -8.69 -14.82
N GLU A 36 -6.87 -7.42 -15.00
CA GLU A 36 -6.12 -6.27 -14.50
C GLU A 36 -5.93 -6.32 -12.98
N ALA A 37 -6.98 -6.66 -12.23
CA ALA A 37 -6.92 -6.78 -10.78
C ALA A 37 -5.99 -7.91 -10.31
N LEU A 38 -5.98 -9.05 -10.99
CA LEU A 38 -5.06 -10.15 -10.68
C LEU A 38 -3.61 -9.78 -11.03
N ASN A 39 -3.40 -9.11 -12.17
CA ASN A 39 -2.08 -8.60 -12.55
C ASN A 39 -1.53 -7.60 -11.53
N PHE A 40 -2.37 -6.74 -10.96
CA PHE A 40 -1.97 -5.83 -9.89
C PHE A 40 -1.40 -6.56 -8.67
N HIS A 41 -1.97 -7.70 -8.28
CA HIS A 41 -1.47 -8.50 -7.16
C HIS A 41 -0.10 -9.12 -7.45
N ILE A 42 0.12 -9.60 -8.68
CA ILE A 42 1.42 -10.11 -9.13
C ILE A 42 2.47 -8.99 -9.08
N LEU A 43 2.12 -7.82 -9.63
CA LEU A 43 3.01 -6.66 -9.64
C LEU A 43 3.29 -6.15 -8.22
N LYS A 44 2.32 -6.18 -7.31
CA LYS A 44 2.50 -5.80 -5.89
C LYS A 44 3.40 -6.78 -5.15
N LYS A 45 3.34 -8.08 -5.46
CA LYS A 45 4.25 -9.08 -4.89
C LYS A 45 5.68 -8.91 -5.41
N HIS A 46 5.82 -8.58 -6.71
CA HIS A 46 7.12 -8.37 -7.34
C HIS A 46 7.75 -7.01 -6.98
N ARG A 47 6.94 -5.95 -6.87
CA ARG A 47 7.34 -4.69 -6.25
C ARG A 47 7.28 -4.89 -4.75
N SER A 48 8.33 -5.46 -4.16
CA SER A 48 8.68 -5.19 -2.78
C SER A 48 8.93 -3.68 -2.66
N ILE A 49 7.86 -2.89 -2.53
CA ILE A 49 7.95 -1.48 -2.19
C ILE A 49 8.49 -1.50 -0.77
N THR A 50 9.81 -1.53 -0.65
CA THR A 50 10.50 -1.12 0.57
C THR A 50 10.08 0.32 0.73
N MET A 51 9.04 0.56 1.55
CA MET A 51 8.71 1.89 2.03
C MET A 51 10.04 2.48 2.48
N PRO A 52 10.55 3.56 1.84
CA PRO A 52 11.75 4.16 2.35
C PRO A 52 11.43 4.55 3.78
N GLN A 53 12.17 3.98 4.73
CA GLN A 53 12.02 4.25 6.16
C GLN A 53 12.31 5.74 6.50
N LYS A 54 12.58 6.56 5.48
CA LYS A 54 12.85 8.00 5.55
C LYS A 54 11.69 8.84 5.02
N ILE A 55 10.43 8.43 5.25
CA ILE A 55 9.28 9.30 4.97
C ILE A 55 8.75 9.84 6.30
N CYS A 56 8.88 11.16 6.44
CA CYS A 56 8.36 12.06 7.48
C CYS A 56 9.18 12.21 8.78
N TYR A 57 10.40 12.77 8.68
CA TYR A 57 11.09 13.37 9.83
C TYR A 57 10.64 14.80 10.14
N SER A 58 9.81 15.42 9.30
CA SER A 58 9.18 16.70 9.63
C SER A 58 7.80 16.43 10.23
N PRO A 59 7.62 16.61 11.55
CA PRO A 59 6.28 16.64 12.14
C PRO A 59 5.47 17.70 11.40
N ARG A 60 4.17 17.47 11.21
CA ARG A 60 3.26 18.57 10.83
C ARG A 60 3.35 19.61 11.94
N GLN A 61 4.09 20.69 11.71
CA GLN A 61 4.18 21.81 12.64
C GLN A 61 2.86 22.57 12.62
N THR A 62 1.83 21.97 13.20
CA THR A 62 0.62 22.67 13.57
C THR A 62 0.95 23.48 14.83
N GLY A 63 1.42 24.72 14.62
CA GLY A 63 1.26 25.80 15.60
C GLY A 63 2.26 25.94 16.76
N LEU A 64 3.34 25.17 16.86
CA LEU A 64 4.36 25.39 17.91
C LEU A 64 5.69 25.86 17.31
N LYS A 65 5.97 27.17 17.40
CA LYS A 65 7.33 27.70 17.31
C LYS A 65 8.05 27.38 18.63
N VAL A 66 8.63 26.18 18.75
CA VAL A 66 9.52 25.86 19.86
C VAL A 66 10.88 26.49 19.56
N LEU A 67 11.08 27.69 20.07
CA LEU A 67 12.41 28.24 20.31
C LEU A 67 13.08 27.39 21.39
N LEU A 68 13.99 26.48 21.02
CA LEU A 68 15.02 26.01 21.94
C LEU A 68 16.35 25.98 21.20
N ASN A 69 17.15 27.01 21.49
CA ASN A 69 18.58 27.03 21.27
C ASN A 69 19.27 25.95 22.12
N SER A 70 20.47 25.59 21.65
CA SER A 70 21.58 24.95 22.38
C SER A 70 21.44 23.47 22.80
N ASP A 71 22.31 22.68 22.18
CA ASP A 71 23.12 21.62 22.79
C ASP A 71 22.44 20.33 23.26
N PHE A 72 22.33 19.35 22.34
CA PHE A 72 22.27 17.94 22.72
C PHE A 72 23.37 17.13 22.04
N LYS A 73 24.59 17.33 22.56
CA LYS A 73 25.66 16.34 22.55
C LYS A 73 25.30 15.31 23.62
N LEU A 74 24.65 14.21 23.24
CA LEU A 74 24.52 13.05 24.13
C LEU A 74 24.66 11.75 23.32
N SER A 75 25.93 11.35 23.20
CA SER A 75 26.40 9.99 23.50
C SER A 75 25.47 8.84 23.13
N PHE A 76 25.63 8.31 21.91
CA PHE A 76 25.30 6.93 21.61
C PHE A 76 26.31 6.01 22.30
N GLN A 77 26.03 5.66 23.55
CA GLN A 77 26.54 4.44 24.17
C GLN A 77 25.34 3.72 24.77
N TYR A 78 24.84 2.70 24.05
CA TYR A 78 24.04 1.66 24.66
C TYR A 78 24.83 0.35 24.56
N HIS A 79 25.11 -0.14 25.76
CA HIS A 79 25.80 -1.34 26.15
C HIS A 79 25.01 -2.57 25.66
N SER A 80 25.65 -3.44 24.88
CA SER A 80 25.17 -4.81 24.69
C SER A 80 25.57 -5.63 25.91
N ILE A 81 24.57 -6.21 26.58
CA ILE A 81 24.74 -7.35 27.50
C ILE A 81 24.47 -8.62 26.67
#